data_AF-A0AAN7F4F8-F1
#
_entry.id   AF-A0AAN7F4F8-F1
#
_cell.length_a   1.000
_cell.length_b   1.000
_cell.length_c   1.000
_cell.angle_alpha   90.00
_cell.angle_beta   90.00
_cell.angle_gamma   90.00
#
_symmetry.space_group_name_H-M   'P 1'
#
loop_
_entity.id
_entity.type
_entity.pdbx_description
1 polymer ?
#
loop_
_entity_poly.entity_id
_entity_poly.type
_entity_poly.pdbx_seq_one_letter_code
_entity_poly.pdbx_strand_id
1 'polypeptide(L)'
;MMMEGERDSDLKVKVIEWEDFEQELARLWSLSSALKQANQNKLSLHRKLHSLIQIDAHSLNQLNELEEMHEKLDAKKKVMQDMSMRSKLAKEDANKQEDQLSVQVRSLLVAGTALSVARKRLQESNRLLAGEKGYVRLRNLQKRLRMRQQYMISQVSLLYPVKISVGPAEEQELELFPSSSRSGSSAGSKPFNHGSLTILGLHLTMLPFKQMSFFTDKKEVQRSATALGYVAHAVSLIASYLKVPLRYPFRLGGSHSYIIDYSPSIEPISSDSSSNTELSTSMKHVEFPLFLEGQDTTRAAYAVFLLNKDLEQLLNFIGVKSLGPCHVLANLKELLRNIQSADYIDT
;
A
#
# COMPACT_ATOMS: atom_id res chain seq x y z
N MET A 1 -70.24 -75.23 30.74
CA MET A 1 -71.43 -75.64 29.95
C MET A 1 -71.10 -77.03 29.37
N MET A 2 -70.89 -78.07 30.17
CA MET A 2 -71.85 -78.73 31.08
C MET A 2 -73.19 -78.96 30.39
N MET A 3 -73.33 -80.10 29.72
CA MET A 3 -74.60 -80.79 29.62
C MET A 3 -74.35 -82.24 30.04
N GLU A 4 -74.59 -82.46 31.33
CA GLU A 4 -75.04 -83.74 31.87
C GLU A 4 -76.31 -84.12 31.11
N GLY A 5 -76.23 -85.23 30.39
CA GLY A 5 -77.39 -85.89 29.78
C GLY A 5 -77.60 -87.19 30.52
N GLU A 6 -78.54 -87.16 31.45
CA GLU A 6 -79.11 -88.29 32.19
C GLU A 6 -79.25 -89.52 31.31
N ARG A 7 -78.61 -90.62 31.72
CA ARG A 7 -79.03 -91.96 31.31
C ARG A 7 -79.86 -92.50 32.47
N ASP A 8 -81.14 -92.15 32.46
CA ASP A 8 -82.16 -92.80 33.27
C ASP A 8 -82.28 -94.24 32.75
N SER A 9 -81.63 -95.16 33.45
CA SER A 9 -81.63 -96.57 33.14
C SER A 9 -82.96 -97.15 33.58
N ASP A 10 -83.92 -97.19 32.67
CA ASP A 10 -85.08 -98.07 32.74
C ASP A 10 -84.54 -99.52 32.69
N LEU A 11 -84.07 -100.02 33.83
CA LEU A 11 -83.64 -101.39 34.02
C LEU A 11 -84.89 -102.26 33.94
N LYS A 12 -85.33 -102.54 32.71
CA LYS A 12 -86.17 -103.70 32.41
C LYS A 12 -85.38 -104.92 32.86
N VAL A 13 -85.53 -105.29 34.13
CA VAL A 13 -85.06 -106.56 34.68
C VAL A 13 -85.88 -107.64 33.98
N LYS A 14 -85.36 -108.15 32.87
CA LYS A 14 -85.83 -109.39 32.28
C LYS A 14 -85.54 -110.49 33.32
N VAL A 15 -86.59 -111.16 33.80
CA VAL A 15 -86.46 -112.43 34.53
C VAL A 15 -86.12 -113.48 33.48
N ILE A 16 -84.94 -114.09 33.61
CA ILE A 16 -84.36 -114.97 32.59
C ILE A 16 -84.53 -116.41 33.05
N GLU A 17 -85.17 -117.25 32.24
CA GLU A 17 -85.18 -118.71 32.42
C GLU A 17 -83.76 -119.24 32.20
N TRP A 18 -83.34 -120.23 32.99
CA TRP A 18 -81.94 -120.68 33.08
C TRP A 18 -81.30 -121.08 31.73
N GLU A 19 -82.12 -121.44 30.73
CA GLU A 19 -81.66 -121.82 29.39
C GLU A 19 -81.26 -120.61 28.52
N ASP A 20 -81.78 -119.40 28.79
CA ASP A 20 -81.56 -118.19 27.97
C ASP A 20 -80.58 -117.18 28.59
N PHE A 21 -80.11 -117.44 29.82
CA PHE A 21 -79.14 -116.59 30.53
C PHE A 21 -77.82 -116.46 29.77
N GLU A 22 -77.42 -117.53 29.09
CA GLU A 22 -76.23 -117.55 28.24
C GLU A 22 -76.37 -116.62 27.02
N GLN A 23 -77.56 -116.48 26.44
CA GLN A 23 -77.80 -115.65 25.24
C GLN A 23 -77.83 -114.15 25.55
N GLU A 24 -78.47 -113.73 26.64
CA GLU A 24 -78.48 -112.31 27.04
C GLU A 24 -77.12 -111.87 27.59
N LEU A 25 -76.38 -112.77 28.25
CA LEU A 25 -74.96 -112.53 28.54
C LEU A 25 -74.16 -112.37 27.25
N ALA A 26 -74.31 -113.26 26.26
CA ALA A 26 -73.65 -113.11 24.96
C ALA A 26 -74.02 -111.78 24.27
N ARG A 27 -75.27 -111.32 24.39
CA ARG A 27 -75.72 -110.02 23.86
C ARG A 27 -75.08 -108.84 24.60
N LEU A 28 -75.06 -108.83 25.94
CA LEU A 28 -74.39 -107.77 26.71
C LEU A 28 -72.87 -107.78 26.50
N TRP A 29 -72.27 -108.97 26.38
CA TRP A 29 -70.86 -109.12 26.02
C TRP A 29 -70.58 -108.61 24.61
N SER A 30 -71.46 -108.85 23.63
CA SER A 30 -71.31 -108.30 22.27
C SER A 30 -71.52 -106.78 22.20
N LEU A 31 -72.49 -106.22 22.93
CA LEU A 31 -72.70 -104.76 23.04
C LEU A 31 -71.57 -104.06 23.80
N SER A 32 -71.10 -104.65 24.90
CA SER A 32 -69.94 -104.16 25.66
C SER A 32 -68.67 -104.26 24.81
N SER A 33 -68.52 -105.34 24.04
CA SER A 33 -67.43 -105.50 23.06
C SER A 33 -67.52 -104.47 21.93
N ALA A 34 -68.70 -104.22 21.37
CA ALA A 34 -68.93 -103.22 20.33
C ALA A 34 -68.70 -101.79 20.85
N LEU A 35 -69.13 -101.48 22.07
CA LEU A 35 -68.85 -100.19 22.72
C LEU A 35 -67.36 -100.03 23.01
N LYS A 36 -66.68 -101.09 23.44
CA LYS A 36 -65.23 -101.13 23.62
C LYS A 36 -64.51 -100.91 22.30
N GLN A 37 -64.96 -101.54 21.22
CA GLN A 37 -64.44 -101.36 19.86
C GLN A 37 -64.69 -99.95 19.34
N ALA A 38 -65.87 -99.37 19.55
CA ALA A 38 -66.20 -97.99 19.18
C ALA A 38 -65.36 -96.96 19.94
N ASN A 39 -65.14 -97.17 21.24
CA ASN A 39 -64.24 -96.34 22.04
C ASN A 39 -62.78 -96.48 21.62
N GLN A 40 -62.33 -97.69 21.27
CA GLN A 40 -61.01 -97.91 20.68
C GLN A 40 -60.88 -97.18 19.33
N ASN A 41 -61.91 -97.22 18.49
CA ASN A 41 -61.94 -96.51 17.22
C ASN A 41 -61.93 -94.99 17.43
N LYS A 42 -62.73 -94.45 18.37
CA LYS A 42 -62.71 -93.03 18.75
C LYS A 42 -61.33 -92.58 19.23
N LEU A 43 -60.68 -93.37 20.10
CA LEU A 43 -59.32 -93.09 20.58
C LEU A 43 -58.29 -93.19 19.45
N SER A 44 -58.49 -94.08 18.48
CA SER A 44 -57.61 -94.19 17.30
C SER A 44 -57.77 -92.99 16.36
N LEU A 45 -59.00 -92.53 16.15
CA LEU A 45 -59.31 -91.34 15.34
C LEU A 45 -58.82 -90.07 16.02
N HIS A 46 -58.99 -89.95 17.34
CA HIS A 46 -58.45 -88.84 18.12
C HIS A 46 -56.93 -88.78 18.04
N ARG A 47 -56.24 -89.93 18.13
CA ARG A 47 -54.79 -90.01 17.92
C ARG A 47 -54.37 -89.57 16.52
N LYS A 48 -55.08 -90.03 15.47
CA LYS A 48 -54.83 -89.63 14.08
C LYS A 48 -55.09 -88.14 13.85
N LEU A 49 -56.19 -87.60 14.36
CA LEU A 49 -56.54 -86.19 14.26
C LEU A 49 -55.50 -85.31 14.97
N HIS A 50 -55.09 -85.70 16.18
CA HIS A 50 -54.04 -84.99 16.91
C HIS A 50 -52.70 -85.01 16.17
N SER A 51 -52.32 -86.14 15.56
CA SER A 51 -51.09 -86.18 14.74
C SER A 51 -51.18 -85.29 13.51
N LEU A 52 -52.35 -85.21 12.85
CA LEU A 52 -52.55 -84.32 11.71
C LEU A 52 -52.51 -82.85 12.11
N ILE A 53 -53.20 -82.47 13.19
CA ILE A 53 -53.16 -81.10 13.73
C ILE A 53 -51.72 -80.70 14.10
N GLN A 54 -50.95 -81.63 14.67
CA GLN A 54 -49.55 -81.37 15.00
C GLN A 54 -48.68 -81.17 13.75
N ILE A 55 -48.91 -81.94 12.70
CA ILE A 55 -48.23 -81.78 11.41
C ILE A 55 -48.62 -80.44 10.77
N ASP A 56 -49.91 -80.11 10.78
CA ASP A 56 -50.43 -78.86 10.22
C ASP A 56 -49.87 -77.64 10.97
N ALA A 57 -49.82 -77.68 12.31
CA ALA A 57 -49.23 -76.62 13.13
C ALA A 57 -47.73 -76.45 12.84
N HIS A 58 -46.99 -77.55 12.66
CA HIS A 58 -45.59 -77.49 12.27
C HIS A 58 -45.42 -76.89 10.88
N SER A 59 -46.25 -77.28 9.91
CA SER A 59 -46.22 -76.73 8.55
C SER A 59 -46.55 -75.23 8.51
N LEU A 60 -47.50 -74.77 9.33
CA LEU A 60 -47.85 -73.37 9.47
C LEU A 60 -46.69 -72.55 10.07
N ASN A 61 -46.02 -73.07 11.10
CA ASN A 61 -44.84 -72.42 11.67
C ASN A 61 -43.71 -72.30 10.64
N GLN A 62 -43.46 -73.37 9.87
CA GLN A 62 -42.47 -73.32 8.79
C GLN A 62 -42.83 -72.28 7.72
N LEU A 63 -44.10 -72.16 7.34
CA LEU A 63 -44.57 -71.12 6.41
C LEU A 63 -44.36 -69.71 6.98
N ASN A 64 -44.67 -69.50 8.26
CA ASN A 64 -44.45 -68.21 8.92
C ASN A 64 -42.96 -67.82 8.97
N GLU A 65 -42.07 -68.76 9.30
CA GLU A 65 -40.62 -68.53 9.26
C GLU A 65 -40.14 -68.18 7.85
N LEU A 66 -40.70 -68.85 6.84
CA LEU A 66 -40.36 -68.60 5.44
C LEU A 66 -40.82 -67.22 4.99
N GLU A 67 -42.02 -66.80 5.38
CA GLU A 67 -42.55 -65.44 5.13
C GLU A 67 -41.67 -64.37 5.80
N GLU A 68 -41.28 -64.56 7.06
CA GLU A 68 -40.39 -63.63 7.76
C GLU A 68 -39.01 -63.51 7.07
N MET A 69 -38.48 -64.63 6.56
CA MET A 69 -37.26 -64.62 5.76
C MET A 69 -37.44 -63.87 4.43
N HIS A 70 -38.59 -64.02 3.77
CA HIS A 70 -38.92 -63.28 2.56
C HIS A 70 -38.98 -61.77 2.80
N GLU A 71 -39.69 -61.34 3.85
CA GLU A 71 -39.77 -59.93 4.24
C GLU A 71 -38.39 -59.33 4.52
N LYS A 72 -37.54 -60.05 5.26
CA LYS A 72 -36.15 -59.63 5.54
C LYS A 72 -35.32 -59.53 4.26
N LEU A 73 -35.52 -60.44 3.31
CA LEU A 73 -34.82 -60.43 2.03
C LEU A 73 -35.26 -59.22 1.18
N ASP A 74 -36.56 -58.93 1.13
CA ASP A 74 -37.09 -57.76 0.42
C ASP A 74 -36.65 -56.44 1.04
N ALA A 75 -36.59 -56.35 2.37
CA ALA A 75 -36.02 -55.19 3.06
C ALA A 75 -34.55 -54.97 2.68
N LYS A 76 -33.73 -56.05 2.69
CA LYS A 76 -32.33 -55.98 2.27
C LYS A 76 -32.18 -55.60 0.79
N LYS A 77 -33.06 -56.11 -0.08
CA LYS A 77 -33.09 -55.78 -1.51
C LYS A 77 -33.36 -54.29 -1.74
N LYS A 78 -34.33 -53.70 -1.04
CA LYS A 78 -34.61 -52.25 -1.10
C LYS A 78 -33.41 -51.42 -0.66
N VAL A 79 -32.81 -51.75 0.49
CA VAL A 79 -31.61 -51.04 0.98
C VAL A 79 -30.45 -51.14 -0.02
N MET A 80 -30.25 -52.31 -0.62
CA MET A 80 -29.21 -52.50 -1.64
C MET A 80 -29.49 -51.67 -2.91
N GLN A 81 -30.75 -51.57 -3.34
CA GLN A 81 -31.16 -50.73 -4.46
C GLN A 81 -30.94 -49.24 -4.15
N ASP A 82 -31.36 -48.77 -2.97
CA ASP A 82 -31.14 -47.39 -2.54
C ASP A 82 -29.65 -47.05 -2.45
N MET A 83 -28.85 -47.97 -1.91
CA MET A 83 -27.39 -47.82 -1.85
C MET A 83 -26.79 -47.77 -3.26
N SER A 84 -27.26 -48.62 -4.18
CA SER A 84 -26.83 -48.60 -5.58
C SER A 84 -27.16 -47.27 -6.26
N MET A 85 -28.37 -46.74 -6.04
CA MET A 85 -28.77 -45.43 -6.57
C MET A 85 -27.90 -44.31 -6.00
N ARG A 86 -27.67 -44.28 -4.67
CA ARG A 86 -26.79 -43.29 -4.03
C ARG A 86 -25.36 -43.36 -4.55
N SER A 87 -24.82 -44.56 -4.76
CA SER A 87 -23.48 -44.75 -5.33
C SER A 87 -23.38 -44.24 -6.77
N LYS A 88 -24.42 -44.45 -7.60
CA LYS A 88 -24.48 -43.91 -8.96
C LYS A 88 -24.52 -42.37 -8.95
N LEU A 89 -25.35 -41.77 -8.10
CA LEU A 89 -25.42 -40.31 -7.95
C LEU A 89 -24.08 -39.73 -7.49
N ALA A 90 -23.46 -40.31 -6.46
CA ALA A 90 -22.15 -39.86 -5.98
C ALA A 90 -21.06 -39.96 -7.06
N LYS A 91 -21.11 -41.00 -7.91
CA LYS A 91 -20.20 -41.14 -9.05
C LYS A 91 -20.44 -40.06 -10.11
N GLU A 92 -21.70 -39.76 -10.44
CA GLU A 92 -22.03 -38.69 -11.39
C GLU A 92 -21.59 -37.33 -10.87
N ASP A 93 -21.79 -37.04 -9.59
CA ASP A 93 -21.36 -35.78 -9.00
C ASP A 93 -19.83 -35.66 -8.94
N ALA A 94 -19.12 -36.76 -8.65
CA ALA A 94 -17.66 -36.80 -8.75
C ALA A 94 -17.17 -36.52 -10.18
N ASN A 95 -17.82 -37.11 -11.20
CA ASN A 95 -17.49 -36.85 -12.60
C ASN A 95 -17.75 -35.38 -13.00
N LYS A 96 -18.86 -34.78 -12.56
CA LYS A 96 -19.13 -33.35 -12.82
C LYS A 96 -18.06 -32.44 -12.20
N GLN A 97 -17.60 -32.77 -11.00
CA GLN A 97 -16.52 -32.04 -10.33
C GLN A 97 -15.19 -32.20 -11.09
N GLU A 98 -14.88 -33.40 -11.57
CA GLU A 98 -13.71 -33.66 -12.41
C GLU A 98 -13.74 -32.83 -13.70
N ASP A 99 -14.88 -32.81 -14.39
CA ASP A 99 -15.08 -32.00 -15.59
C ASP A 99 -14.90 -30.50 -15.31
N GLN A 100 -15.47 -29.99 -14.21
CA GLN A 100 -15.33 -28.60 -13.79
C GLN A 100 -13.87 -28.24 -13.49
N LEU A 101 -13.16 -29.10 -12.74
CA LEU A 101 -11.74 -28.92 -12.46
C LEU A 101 -10.91 -28.96 -13.75
N SER A 102 -11.24 -29.83 -14.70
CA SER A 102 -10.55 -29.90 -15.99
C SER A 102 -10.64 -28.58 -16.77
N VAL A 103 -11.81 -27.91 -16.73
CA VAL A 103 -12.01 -26.61 -17.35
C VAL A 103 -11.21 -25.52 -16.64
N GLN A 104 -11.18 -25.52 -15.30
CA GLN A 104 -10.38 -24.57 -14.52
C GLN A 104 -8.88 -24.74 -14.75
N VAL A 105 -8.39 -25.98 -14.84
CA VAL A 105 -6.97 -26.26 -15.14
C VAL A 105 -6.60 -25.74 -16.53
N ARG A 106 -7.47 -25.93 -17.53
CA ARG A 106 -7.26 -25.39 -18.89
C ARG A 106 -7.25 -23.86 -18.90
N SER A 107 -8.17 -23.20 -18.19
CA SER A 107 -8.20 -21.73 -18.12
C SER A 107 -6.98 -21.16 -17.39
N LEU A 108 -6.54 -21.83 -16.31
CA LEU A 108 -5.33 -21.46 -15.58
C LEU A 108 -4.08 -21.61 -16.44
N LEU A 109 -4.00 -22.66 -17.26
CA LEU A 109 -2.88 -22.86 -18.19
C LEU A 109 -2.81 -21.72 -19.21
N VAL A 110 -3.94 -21.33 -19.81
CA VAL A 110 -4.01 -20.20 -20.74
C VAL A 110 -3.57 -18.90 -20.04
N ALA A 111 -4.09 -18.63 -18.83
CA ALA A 111 -3.68 -17.47 -18.03
C ALA A 111 -2.17 -17.49 -17.71
N GLY A 112 -1.61 -18.67 -17.39
CA GLY A 112 -0.18 -18.86 -17.15
C GLY A 112 0.68 -18.56 -18.38
N THR A 113 0.26 -18.99 -19.57
CA THR A 113 0.95 -18.66 -20.82
C THR A 113 0.91 -17.16 -21.11
N ALA A 114 -0.26 -16.52 -20.94
CA ALA A 114 -0.41 -15.07 -21.11
C ALA A 114 0.48 -14.29 -20.14
N LEU A 115 0.54 -14.71 -18.86
CA LEU A 115 1.41 -14.11 -17.85
C LEU A 115 2.90 -14.26 -18.21
N SER A 116 3.31 -15.43 -18.71
CA SER A 116 4.69 -15.68 -19.16
C SER A 116 5.07 -14.75 -20.32
N VAL A 117 4.17 -14.58 -21.30
CA VAL A 117 4.37 -13.64 -22.42
C VAL A 117 4.45 -12.19 -21.91
N ALA A 118 3.55 -11.77 -21.02
CA ALA A 118 3.59 -10.43 -20.44
C ALA A 118 4.89 -10.17 -19.67
N ARG A 119 5.36 -11.16 -18.90
CA ARG A 119 6.64 -11.09 -18.17
C ARG A 119 7.84 -10.92 -19.12
N LYS A 120 7.88 -11.68 -20.22
CA LYS A 120 8.94 -11.53 -21.24
C LYS A 120 8.93 -10.15 -21.88
N ARG A 121 7.76 -9.64 -22.28
CA ARG A 121 7.61 -8.29 -22.85
C ARG A 121 8.08 -7.20 -21.89
N LEU A 122 7.76 -7.32 -20.61
CA LEU A 122 8.23 -6.40 -19.58
C LEU A 122 9.75 -6.44 -19.44
N GLN A 123 10.34 -7.64 -19.43
CA GLN A 123 11.79 -7.82 -19.34
C GLN A 123 12.51 -7.23 -20.56
N GLU A 124 11.97 -7.42 -21.77
CA GLU A 124 12.47 -6.81 -23.00
C GLU A 124 12.39 -5.28 -22.95
N SER A 125 11.27 -4.73 -22.49
CA SER A 125 11.09 -3.28 -22.32
C SER A 125 12.11 -2.71 -21.33
N ASN A 126 12.31 -3.37 -20.19
CA ASN A 126 13.32 -2.97 -19.21
C ASN A 126 14.74 -3.04 -19.77
N ARG A 127 15.06 -4.05 -20.59
CA ARG A 127 16.37 -4.15 -21.26
C ARG A 127 16.57 -3.01 -22.27
N LEU A 128 15.53 -2.64 -23.02
CA LEU A 128 15.58 -1.51 -23.96
C LEU A 128 15.77 -0.18 -23.23
N LEU A 129 15.12 0.01 -22.08
CA LEU A 129 15.30 1.18 -21.22
C LEU A 129 16.67 1.23 -20.57
N ALA A 130 17.18 0.11 -20.06
CA ALA A 130 18.51 0.04 -19.45
C ALA A 130 19.67 0.17 -20.47
N GLY A 131 19.39 -0.12 -21.74
CA GLY A 131 20.38 -0.06 -22.81
C GLY A 131 20.83 1.35 -23.20
N GLU A 132 21.76 1.41 -24.15
CA GLU A 132 22.38 2.64 -24.63
C GLU A 132 21.38 3.69 -25.14
N LYS A 133 20.26 3.24 -25.73
CA LYS A 133 19.22 4.11 -26.29
C LYS A 133 18.26 4.70 -25.24
N GLY A 134 18.21 4.14 -24.03
CA GLY A 134 17.31 4.55 -22.96
C GLY A 134 17.98 5.43 -21.91
N TYR A 135 18.08 4.95 -20.67
CA TYR A 135 18.61 5.68 -19.52
C TYR A 135 20.05 6.16 -19.72
N VAL A 136 20.88 5.39 -20.44
CA VAL A 136 22.26 5.79 -20.75
C VAL A 136 22.28 7.04 -21.63
N ARG A 137 21.45 7.10 -22.68
CA ARG A 137 21.31 8.30 -23.52
C ARG A 137 20.80 9.49 -22.73
N LEU A 138 19.82 9.29 -21.84
CA LEU A 138 19.30 10.35 -20.98
C LEU A 138 20.37 10.87 -20.03
N ARG A 139 21.13 9.99 -19.38
CA ARG A 139 22.25 10.35 -18.52
C ARG A 139 23.31 11.14 -19.31
N ASN A 140 23.63 10.72 -20.52
CA ASN A 140 24.57 11.44 -21.40
C ASN A 140 24.04 12.82 -21.82
N LEU A 141 22.72 12.96 -22.05
CA LEU A 141 22.08 14.25 -22.32
C LEU A 141 22.11 15.15 -21.09
N GLN A 142 21.80 14.62 -19.91
CA GLN A 142 21.90 15.34 -18.63
C GLN A 142 23.33 15.85 -18.42
N LYS A 143 24.35 14.99 -18.58
CA LYS A 143 25.76 15.39 -18.51
C LYS A 143 26.10 16.52 -19.47
N ARG A 144 25.68 16.43 -20.74
CA ARG A 144 25.90 17.50 -21.73
C ARG A 144 25.21 18.81 -21.34
N LEU A 145 24.00 18.75 -20.78
CA LEU A 145 23.29 19.92 -20.29
C LEU A 145 24.04 20.54 -19.09
N ARG A 146 24.47 19.73 -18.13
CA ARG A 146 25.26 20.17 -16.96
C ARG A 146 26.57 20.82 -17.39
N MET A 147 27.30 20.21 -18.32
CA MET A 147 28.52 20.78 -18.92
C MET A 147 28.25 22.16 -19.54
N ARG A 148 27.15 22.31 -20.27
CA ARG A 148 26.76 23.59 -20.85
C ARG A 148 26.41 24.62 -19.77
N GLN A 149 25.66 24.24 -18.74
CA GLN A 149 25.32 25.10 -17.61
C GLN A 149 26.58 25.58 -16.88
N GLN A 150 27.49 24.65 -16.57
CA GLN A 150 28.77 24.95 -15.96
C GLN A 150 29.60 25.91 -16.81
N TYR A 151 29.69 25.69 -18.13
CA TYR A 151 30.40 26.60 -19.02
C TYR A 151 29.79 28.00 -19.02
N MET A 152 28.47 28.14 -19.14
CA MET A 152 27.79 29.44 -19.11
C MET A 152 28.01 30.16 -17.78
N ILE A 153 27.93 29.44 -16.67
CA ILE A 153 28.11 30.01 -15.32
C ILE A 153 29.59 30.34 -15.05
N SER A 154 30.52 29.60 -15.65
CA SER A 154 31.95 29.96 -15.69
C SER A 154 32.17 31.30 -16.39
N GLN A 155 31.46 31.58 -17.50
CA GLN A 155 31.49 32.89 -18.14
C GLN A 155 30.91 33.99 -17.24
N VAL A 156 29.83 33.73 -16.50
CA VAL A 156 29.29 34.69 -15.51
C VAL A 156 30.28 34.96 -14.39
N SER A 157 30.98 33.93 -13.92
CA SER A 157 32.04 34.08 -12.92
C SER A 157 33.24 34.89 -13.43
N LEU A 158 33.52 34.84 -14.73
CA LEU A 158 34.55 35.68 -15.36
C LEU A 158 34.09 37.14 -15.48
N LEU A 159 32.80 37.36 -15.78
CA LEU A 159 32.19 38.69 -15.86
C LEU A 159 32.06 39.36 -14.48
N TYR A 160 31.73 38.59 -13.45
CA TYR A 160 31.57 39.03 -12.06
C TYR A 160 32.49 38.27 -11.11
N PRO A 161 33.81 38.51 -11.16
CA PRO A 161 34.76 37.82 -10.30
C PRO A 161 34.56 38.23 -8.84
N VAL A 162 34.29 37.24 -7.99
CA VAL A 162 34.25 37.40 -6.52
C VAL A 162 35.64 37.08 -5.95
N LYS A 163 36.44 38.11 -5.66
CA LYS A 163 37.81 37.95 -5.12
C LYS A 163 37.82 38.20 -3.61
N ILE A 164 38.66 37.45 -2.90
CA ILE A 164 39.02 37.81 -1.52
C ILE A 164 40.05 38.94 -1.65
N SER A 165 39.76 40.13 -1.17
CA SER A 165 40.81 41.13 -0.97
C SER A 165 41.62 40.74 0.25
N VAL A 166 42.87 40.34 0.02
CA VAL A 166 43.95 40.51 1.00
C VAL A 166 44.35 41.98 0.86
N GLY A 167 44.10 42.79 1.90
CA GLY A 167 44.36 44.22 1.84
C GLY A 167 45.84 44.53 1.55
N PRO A 168 46.15 45.66 0.89
CA PRO A 168 47.52 46.17 0.88
C PRO A 168 47.85 46.67 2.29
N ALA A 169 49.05 46.34 2.76
CA ALA A 169 49.67 47.02 3.88
C ALA A 169 50.02 48.43 3.43
N GLU A 170 49.23 49.44 3.81
CA GLU A 170 49.61 50.86 3.87
C GLU A 170 48.43 51.63 4.48
N GLU A 171 48.74 52.58 5.36
CA GLU A 171 47.83 53.36 6.25
C GLU A 171 47.45 52.69 7.59
N GLN A 172 48.48 52.23 8.30
CA GLN A 172 48.52 52.29 9.75
C GLN A 172 49.92 52.74 10.20
N GLU A 173 50.44 53.80 9.58
CA GLU A 173 51.44 54.64 10.22
C GLU A 173 50.69 55.55 11.19
N LEU A 174 50.61 55.12 12.45
CA LEU A 174 50.70 55.92 13.68
C LEU A 174 50.30 55.00 14.84
N GLU A 175 51.00 55.16 15.97
CA GLU A 175 50.92 54.37 17.22
C GLU A 175 51.82 53.11 17.28
N LEU A 176 53.12 53.32 17.06
CA LEU A 176 54.16 52.56 17.76
C LEU A 176 54.23 53.03 19.21
N PHE A 177 53.67 52.26 20.15
CA PHE A 177 54.17 52.22 21.52
C PHE A 177 54.29 50.75 21.99
N PRO A 178 55.47 50.32 22.48
CA PRO A 178 55.63 48.97 23.00
C PRO A 178 55.33 48.97 24.50
N SER A 179 54.40 48.12 24.94
CA SER A 179 54.36 47.71 26.36
C SER A 179 53.98 46.24 26.51
N SER A 180 54.98 45.50 26.96
CA SER A 180 54.98 44.10 27.41
C SER A 180 53.81 43.73 28.32
N SER A 181 53.15 42.59 28.06
CA SER A 181 53.01 41.53 29.07
C SER A 181 52.59 40.18 28.47
N ARG A 182 53.26 39.13 28.97
CA ARG A 182 53.03 37.70 28.74
C ARG A 182 51.63 37.29 29.19
N SER A 183 50.96 36.37 28.47
CA SER A 183 50.25 35.22 29.10
C SER A 183 49.59 34.29 28.07
N GLY A 184 49.80 32.97 28.23
CA GLY A 184 48.72 31.98 28.16
C GLY A 184 48.41 31.32 26.81
N SER A 185 48.76 30.03 26.69
CA SER A 185 48.22 29.11 25.67
C SER A 185 46.74 28.78 25.90
N SER A 186 45.98 28.55 24.82
CA SER A 186 45.10 27.38 24.71
C SER A 186 44.60 27.16 23.28
N ALA A 187 44.30 25.90 22.99
CA ALA A 187 43.82 25.37 21.72
C ALA A 187 42.47 25.96 21.28
N GLY A 188 42.34 26.18 19.98
CA GLY A 188 41.09 26.52 19.32
C GLY A 188 41.35 26.69 17.83
N SER A 189 40.78 25.82 17.01
CA SER A 189 40.85 25.89 15.55
C SER A 189 40.49 27.29 15.06
N LYS A 190 41.46 27.97 14.44
CA LYS A 190 41.26 29.28 13.81
C LYS A 190 40.09 29.20 12.83
N PRO A 191 39.06 30.06 12.95
CA PRO A 191 38.10 30.22 11.87
C PRO A 191 38.85 30.77 10.65
N PHE A 192 38.56 30.20 9.48
CA PHE A 192 39.07 30.65 8.19
C PHE A 192 38.89 32.16 8.05
N ASN A 193 40.00 32.92 7.94
CA ASN A 193 39.97 34.37 7.87
C ASN A 193 39.06 34.83 6.72
N HIS A 194 37.95 35.51 7.04
CA HIS A 194 37.16 36.26 6.08
C HIS A 194 37.94 37.52 5.69
N GLY A 195 38.83 37.42 4.70
CA GLY A 195 39.21 38.60 3.93
C GLY A 195 37.95 39.20 3.30
N SER A 196 37.85 40.53 3.29
CA SER A 196 36.71 41.22 2.69
C SER A 196 36.50 40.71 1.25
N LEU A 197 35.28 40.31 0.92
CA LEU A 197 34.95 39.83 -0.43
C LEU A 197 34.61 41.05 -1.29
N THR A 198 35.14 41.08 -2.51
CA THR A 198 34.87 42.14 -3.49
C THR A 198 34.32 41.54 -4.78
N ILE A 199 33.44 42.27 -5.47
CA ILE A 199 33.02 41.97 -6.84
C ILE A 199 33.58 43.05 -7.74
N LEU A 200 34.37 42.66 -8.77
CA LEU A 200 35.02 43.61 -9.68
C LEU A 200 35.86 44.68 -8.94
N GLY A 201 36.42 44.34 -7.76
CA GLY A 201 37.18 45.28 -6.93
C GLY A 201 36.33 46.26 -6.11
N LEU A 202 34.99 46.12 -6.12
CA LEU A 202 34.10 46.90 -5.26
C LEU A 202 33.87 46.17 -3.94
N HIS A 203 34.09 46.88 -2.83
CA HIS A 203 33.76 46.42 -1.50
C HIS A 203 32.27 46.55 -1.24
N LEU A 204 31.65 45.48 -0.76
CA LEU A 204 30.32 45.53 -0.20
C LEU A 204 30.44 45.84 1.29
N THR A 205 30.54 47.12 1.63
CA THR A 205 30.49 47.55 3.03
C THR A 205 29.03 47.56 3.46
N MET A 206 28.56 46.44 3.99
CA MET A 206 27.33 46.42 4.77
C MET A 206 27.66 46.97 6.16
N LEU A 207 27.90 48.29 6.24
CA LEU A 207 27.97 48.96 7.54
C LEU A 207 26.69 48.58 8.29
N PRO A 208 26.74 48.17 9.57
CA PRO A 208 25.53 47.86 10.30
C PRO A 208 24.63 49.09 10.18
N PHE A 209 23.45 48.92 9.58
CA PHE A 209 22.44 49.97 9.35
C PHE A 209 22.04 50.72 10.65
N LYS A 210 22.52 50.26 11.80
CA LYS A 210 22.41 50.83 13.14
C LYS A 210 23.40 51.98 13.43
N GLN A 211 24.45 52.18 12.62
CA GLN A 211 25.47 53.20 12.88
C GLN A 211 25.83 53.96 11.60
N MET A 212 24.82 54.56 10.97
CA MET A 212 25.04 55.59 9.96
C MET A 212 25.34 56.90 10.67
N SER A 213 26.61 57.29 10.72
CA SER A 213 26.97 58.67 11.02
C SER A 213 26.51 59.56 9.86
N PHE A 214 26.26 60.84 10.14
CA PHE A 214 25.99 61.88 9.13
C PHE A 214 27.09 62.02 8.05
N PHE A 215 28.19 61.25 8.16
CA PHE A 215 29.37 61.28 7.29
C PHE A 215 29.60 59.93 6.58
N THR A 216 28.55 59.30 6.07
CA THR A 216 28.76 58.21 5.10
C THR A 216 29.26 58.82 3.78
N ASP A 217 30.41 58.35 3.28
CA ASP A 217 30.92 58.81 1.99
C ASP A 217 29.91 58.41 0.91
N LYS A 218 29.30 59.42 0.26
CA LYS A 218 28.34 59.21 -0.85
C LYS A 218 28.93 58.28 -1.92
N LYS A 219 30.25 58.28 -2.09
CA LYS A 219 30.95 57.39 -3.02
C LYS A 219 30.95 55.93 -2.55
N GLU A 220 31.05 55.65 -1.25
CA GLU A 220 31.01 54.28 -0.72
C GLU A 220 29.61 53.66 -0.81
N VAL A 221 28.57 54.45 -0.55
CA VAL A 221 27.17 54.05 -0.73
C VAL A 221 26.89 53.69 -2.20
N GLN A 222 27.35 54.54 -3.13
CA GLN A 222 27.20 54.30 -4.56
C GLN A 222 28.00 53.07 -5.04
N ARG A 223 29.20 52.84 -4.50
CA ARG A 223 29.99 51.62 -4.78
C ARG A 223 29.28 50.37 -4.31
N SER A 224 28.69 50.40 -3.11
CA SER A 224 27.93 49.28 -2.54
C SER A 224 26.66 48.99 -3.34
N ALA A 225 25.92 50.03 -3.75
CA ALA A 225 24.75 49.92 -4.62
C ALA A 225 25.11 49.31 -5.99
N THR A 226 26.24 49.71 -6.57
CA THR A 226 26.77 49.15 -7.82
C THR A 226 27.14 47.68 -7.66
N ALA A 227 27.81 47.32 -6.55
CA ALA A 227 28.15 45.93 -6.24
C ALA A 227 26.88 45.05 -6.10
N LEU A 228 25.85 45.53 -5.41
CA LEU A 228 24.57 44.82 -5.29
C LEU A 228 23.85 44.67 -6.64
N GLY A 229 23.90 45.69 -7.49
CA GLY A 229 23.41 45.61 -8.87
C GLY A 229 24.10 44.52 -9.69
N TYR A 230 25.43 44.40 -9.55
CA TYR A 230 26.19 43.32 -10.19
C TYR A 230 25.84 41.94 -9.64
N VAL A 231 25.63 41.81 -8.32
CA VAL A 231 25.14 40.56 -7.73
C VAL A 231 23.77 40.19 -8.29
N ALA A 232 22.81 41.12 -8.30
CA ALA A 232 21.46 40.88 -8.80
C ALA A 232 21.48 40.43 -10.27
N HIS A 233 22.33 41.07 -11.09
CA HIS A 233 22.51 40.66 -12.48
C HIS A 233 23.12 39.26 -12.61
N ALA A 234 24.17 38.95 -11.85
CA ALA A 234 24.78 37.62 -11.84
C ALA A 234 23.79 36.54 -11.41
N VAL A 235 23.02 36.78 -10.35
CA VAL A 235 21.98 35.85 -9.84
C VAL A 235 20.89 35.64 -10.88
N SER A 236 20.41 36.70 -11.53
CA SER A 236 19.43 36.61 -12.63
C SER A 236 19.92 35.74 -13.78
N LEU A 237 21.17 35.91 -14.21
CA LEU A 237 21.78 35.09 -15.27
C LEU A 237 21.93 33.64 -14.84
N ILE A 238 22.46 33.38 -13.63
CA ILE A 238 22.64 32.02 -13.11
C ILE A 238 21.30 31.30 -13.01
N ALA A 239 20.26 31.96 -12.48
CA ALA A 239 18.93 31.40 -12.40
C ALA A 239 18.34 31.06 -13.78
N SER A 240 18.53 31.93 -14.77
CA SER A 240 18.10 31.70 -16.16
C SER A 240 18.82 30.51 -16.82
N TYR A 241 20.12 30.33 -16.55
CA TYR A 241 20.92 29.21 -17.05
C TYR A 241 20.60 27.89 -16.35
N LEU A 242 20.33 27.93 -15.04
CA LEU A 242 19.89 26.77 -14.27
C LEU A 242 18.41 26.43 -14.51
N LYS A 243 17.65 27.31 -15.18
CA LYS A 243 16.19 27.22 -15.37
C LYS A 243 15.43 27.14 -14.05
N VAL A 244 15.89 27.90 -13.06
CA VAL A 244 15.24 28.02 -11.75
C VAL A 244 14.49 29.35 -11.72
N PRO A 245 13.15 29.36 -11.55
CA PRO A 245 12.40 30.60 -11.36
C PRO A 245 12.74 31.20 -10.00
N LEU A 246 13.18 32.46 -9.99
CA LEU A 246 13.46 33.19 -8.75
C LEU A 246 12.17 33.51 -8.01
N ARG A 247 12.20 33.48 -6.67
CA ARG A 247 11.05 33.87 -5.85
C ARG A 247 10.86 35.38 -5.87
N TYR A 248 11.96 36.13 -5.90
CA TYR A 248 11.96 37.59 -5.87
C TYR A 248 12.65 38.15 -7.13
N PRO A 249 11.95 38.33 -8.26
CA PRO A 249 12.57 38.78 -9.50
C PRO A 249 13.11 40.21 -9.39
N PHE A 250 14.08 40.51 -10.25
CA PHE A 250 14.80 41.78 -10.24
C PHE A 250 14.32 42.71 -11.36
N ARG A 251 14.23 44.01 -11.06
CA ARG A 251 14.29 45.08 -12.05
C ARG A 251 15.72 45.61 -12.10
N LEU A 252 16.45 45.19 -13.13
CA LEU A 252 17.88 45.48 -13.27
C LEU A 252 18.08 46.92 -13.76
N GLY A 253 18.77 47.73 -12.96
CA GLY A 253 19.04 49.16 -13.22
C GLY A 253 20.47 49.57 -12.90
N GLY A 254 21.40 48.60 -12.84
CA GLY A 254 22.78 48.83 -12.40
C GLY A 254 22.81 49.22 -10.92
N SER A 255 23.33 50.40 -10.60
CA SER A 255 23.35 50.93 -9.23
C SER A 255 21.96 51.22 -8.65
N HIS A 256 20.92 51.34 -9.50
CA HIS A 256 19.54 51.56 -9.09
C HIS A 256 18.68 50.32 -9.41
N SER A 257 19.15 49.15 -9.00
CA SER A 257 18.39 47.89 -9.18
C SER A 257 17.36 47.72 -8.07
N TYR A 258 16.23 47.09 -8.38
CA TYR A 258 15.15 46.81 -7.44
C TYR A 258 14.84 45.32 -7.40
N ILE A 259 14.35 44.84 -6.27
CA ILE A 259 13.82 43.49 -6.10
C ILE A 259 12.33 43.55 -5.81
N ILE A 260 11.56 42.64 -6.39
CA ILE A 260 10.10 42.64 -6.33
C ILE A 260 9.65 41.58 -5.34
N ASP A 261 8.86 41.98 -4.35
CA ASP A 261 8.12 41.04 -3.50
C ASP A 261 6.67 40.93 -3.97
N TYR A 262 6.24 39.69 -4.19
CA TYR A 262 4.89 39.32 -4.57
C TYR A 262 3.95 39.16 -3.38
N SER A 263 4.44 39.31 -2.14
CA SER A 263 3.58 39.29 -0.97
C SER A 263 2.47 40.36 -1.07
N PRO A 264 1.21 40.03 -0.76
CA PRO A 264 0.14 41.02 -0.81
C PRO A 264 0.43 42.12 0.20
N SER A 265 0.58 43.36 -0.29
CA SER A 265 0.81 44.52 0.57
C SER A 265 -0.34 44.70 1.55
N ILE A 266 -0.03 44.67 2.85
CA ILE A 266 -0.93 45.11 3.92
C ILE A 266 -0.65 46.60 4.17
N GLU A 267 -0.70 47.43 3.13
CA GLU A 267 -0.78 48.88 3.33
C GLU A 267 -2.24 49.31 3.17
N PRO A 268 -2.81 50.04 4.14
CA PRO A 268 -4.15 50.57 4.01
C PRO A 268 -4.16 51.54 2.83
N ILE A 269 -5.07 51.31 1.90
CA ILE A 269 -5.30 52.14 0.72
C ILE A 269 -5.59 53.57 1.22
N SER A 270 -4.59 54.45 1.21
CA SER A 270 -4.85 55.89 1.23
C SER A 270 -5.27 56.26 -0.19
N SER A 271 -6.58 56.40 -0.36
CA SER A 271 -7.19 57.09 -1.48
C SER A 271 -6.55 58.47 -1.61
N ASP A 272 -5.82 58.70 -2.70
CA ASP A 272 -5.86 59.93 -3.51
C ASP A 272 -4.73 59.91 -4.55
N SER A 273 -5.09 59.61 -5.79
CA SER A 273 -4.73 60.39 -6.99
C SER A 273 -4.78 59.52 -8.26
N SER A 274 -5.73 59.89 -9.12
CA SER A 274 -5.93 59.49 -10.52
C SER A 274 -4.65 59.71 -11.37
N SER A 275 -4.29 58.90 -12.38
CA SER A 275 -5.11 58.57 -13.55
C SER A 275 -4.41 57.51 -14.46
N ASN A 276 -5.24 56.59 -14.97
CA ASN A 276 -5.26 55.93 -16.28
C ASN A 276 -3.96 55.42 -16.95
N THR A 277 -3.80 54.10 -17.00
CA THR A 277 -3.58 53.32 -18.25
C THR A 277 -4.07 51.89 -18.02
N GLU A 278 -4.97 51.45 -18.89
CA GLU A 278 -5.68 50.18 -18.82
C GLU A 278 -4.81 48.95 -19.15
N LEU A 279 -5.31 47.77 -18.75
CA LEU A 279 -4.91 46.41 -19.15
C LEU A 279 -3.68 45.79 -18.48
N SER A 280 -3.89 45.26 -17.27
CA SER A 280 -3.81 43.81 -16.98
C SER A 280 -3.98 43.60 -15.48
N THR A 281 -4.29 42.38 -15.08
CA THR A 281 -4.46 41.86 -13.72
C THR A 281 -3.22 42.04 -12.83
N SER A 282 -2.82 43.28 -12.56
CA SER A 282 -1.66 43.64 -11.76
C SER A 282 -2.08 43.65 -10.28
N MET A 283 -1.79 42.56 -9.59
CA MET A 283 -1.49 42.68 -8.17
C MET A 283 -0.38 43.74 -8.05
N LYS A 284 -0.58 44.80 -7.26
CA LYS A 284 0.44 45.83 -7.04
C LYS A 284 1.59 45.20 -6.26
N HIS A 285 2.64 44.79 -6.95
CA HIS A 285 3.82 44.22 -6.31
C HIS A 285 4.70 45.33 -5.75
N VAL A 286 5.26 45.11 -4.58
CA VAL A 286 6.07 46.11 -3.89
C VAL A 286 7.51 45.96 -4.35
N GLU A 287 8.07 47.04 -4.88
CA GLU A 287 9.48 47.10 -5.28
C GLU A 287 10.33 47.64 -4.14
N PHE A 288 11.44 46.96 -3.85
CA PHE A 288 12.40 47.36 -2.83
C PHE A 288 13.75 47.70 -3.48
N PRO A 289 14.36 48.85 -3.13
CA PRO A 289 15.63 49.26 -3.73
C PRO A 289 16.81 48.45 -3.18
N LEU A 290 17.70 47.98 -4.06
CA LEU A 290 18.99 47.37 -3.69
C LEU A 290 20.09 48.41 -3.47
N PHE A 291 19.69 49.65 -3.19
CA PHE A 291 20.56 50.78 -2.92
C PHE A 291 19.95 51.59 -1.77
N LEU A 292 20.76 52.40 -1.13
CA LEU A 292 20.32 53.30 -0.07
C LEU A 292 19.68 54.54 -0.71
N GLU A 293 18.37 54.67 -0.58
CA GLU A 293 17.61 55.83 -1.02
C GLU A 293 17.20 56.66 0.22
N GLY A 294 17.95 57.72 0.51
CA GLY A 294 17.65 58.62 1.64
C GLY A 294 17.83 57.98 3.02
N GLN A 295 16.85 58.19 3.91
CA GLN A 295 16.88 57.77 5.32
C GLN A 295 16.28 56.36 5.57
N ASP A 296 15.68 55.75 4.53
CA ASP A 296 14.95 54.47 4.62
C ASP A 296 15.87 53.24 4.46
N THR A 297 16.81 53.12 5.40
CA THR A 297 17.78 52.02 5.46
C THR A 297 17.12 50.64 5.61
N THR A 298 15.92 50.59 6.20
CA THR A 298 15.16 49.36 6.46
C THR A 298 14.67 48.71 5.18
N ARG A 299 14.21 49.49 4.19
CA ARG A 299 13.75 49.00 2.88
C ARG A 299 14.90 48.40 2.08
N ALA A 300 16.06 49.04 2.09
CA ALA A 300 17.26 48.54 1.44
C ALA A 300 17.80 47.28 2.13
N ALA A 301 17.81 47.24 3.47
CA ALA A 301 18.21 46.05 4.23
C ALA A 301 17.30 44.84 3.93
N TYR A 302 15.99 45.08 3.82
CA TYR A 302 15.03 44.05 3.42
C TYR A 302 15.27 43.57 1.98
N ALA A 303 15.53 44.47 1.03
CA ALA A 303 15.86 44.10 -0.35
C ALA A 303 17.09 43.17 -0.43
N VAL A 304 18.14 43.48 0.33
CA VAL A 304 19.36 42.66 0.41
C VAL A 304 19.08 41.29 1.04
N PHE A 305 18.22 41.25 2.07
CA PHE A 305 17.77 39.99 2.65
C PHE A 305 17.01 39.11 1.63
N LEU A 306 16.12 39.69 0.84
CA LEU A 306 15.40 38.98 -0.23
C LEU A 306 16.35 38.46 -1.32
N LEU A 307 17.33 39.27 -1.74
CA LEU A 307 18.38 38.85 -2.66
C LEU A 307 19.15 37.63 -2.10
N ASN A 308 19.46 37.63 -0.80
CA ASN A 308 20.10 36.48 -0.17
C ASN A 308 19.18 35.24 -0.13
N LYS A 309 17.86 35.43 -0.03
CA LYS A 309 16.89 34.33 -0.10
C LYS A 309 16.82 33.68 -1.47
N ASP A 310 16.95 34.46 -2.54
CA ASP A 310 17.08 33.90 -3.89
C ASP A 310 18.41 33.14 -4.07
N LEU A 311 19.51 33.65 -3.52
CA LEU A 311 20.78 32.91 -3.49
C LEU A 311 20.68 31.60 -2.70
N GLU A 312 20.01 31.62 -1.55
CA GLU A 312 19.72 30.43 -0.74
C GLU A 312 18.89 29.42 -1.54
N GLN A 313 17.90 29.86 -2.31
CA GLN A 313 17.13 29.00 -3.20
C GLN A 313 18.03 28.33 -4.26
N LEU A 314 18.92 29.08 -4.89
CA LEU A 314 19.84 28.54 -5.90
C LEU A 314 20.83 27.53 -5.28
N LEU A 315 21.35 27.82 -4.08
CA LEU A 315 22.21 26.89 -3.34
C LEU A 315 21.45 25.60 -2.98
N ASN A 316 20.22 25.72 -2.49
CA ASN A 316 19.36 24.57 -2.18
C ASN A 316 19.04 23.75 -3.43
N PHE A 317 18.88 24.38 -4.60
CA PHE A 317 18.68 23.68 -5.87
C PHE A 317 19.88 22.78 -6.25
N ILE A 318 21.10 23.16 -5.85
CA ILE A 318 22.31 22.36 -6.05
C ILE A 318 22.59 21.43 -4.86
N GLY A 319 21.80 21.51 -3.79
CA GLY A 319 21.94 20.66 -2.60
C GLY A 319 22.94 21.17 -1.56
N VAL A 320 23.30 22.46 -1.61
CA VAL A 320 24.26 23.10 -0.69
C VAL A 320 23.52 24.01 0.29
N LYS A 321 23.94 24.01 1.57
CA LYS A 321 23.38 24.89 2.60
C LYS A 321 24.00 26.29 2.51
N SER A 322 23.19 27.33 2.69
CA SER A 322 23.68 28.71 2.73
C SER A 322 24.44 29.03 4.03
N LEU A 323 25.33 30.03 3.98
CA LEU A 323 26.11 30.52 5.13
C LEU A 323 25.32 31.51 6.01
N GLY A 324 24.03 31.72 5.72
CA GLY A 324 23.13 32.63 6.46
C GLY A 324 22.68 33.87 5.67
N PRO A 325 21.80 34.70 6.27
CA PRO A 325 21.06 35.77 5.59
C PRO A 325 21.89 37.01 5.19
N CYS A 326 23.00 37.29 5.88
CA CYS A 326 23.80 38.50 5.67
C CYS A 326 25.03 38.27 4.77
N HIS A 327 25.20 37.07 4.24
CA HIS A 327 26.44 36.64 3.57
C HIS A 327 26.30 36.56 2.05
N VAL A 328 25.72 37.58 1.43
CA VAL A 328 25.40 37.62 -0.02
C VAL A 328 26.59 37.23 -0.91
N LEU A 329 27.75 37.88 -0.72
CA LEU A 329 28.94 37.60 -1.53
C LEU A 329 29.54 36.23 -1.26
N ALA A 330 29.51 35.76 -0.02
CA ALA A 330 30.03 34.45 0.33
C ALA A 330 29.13 33.33 -0.22
N ASN A 331 27.82 33.51 -0.16
CA ASN A 331 26.84 32.59 -0.75
C ASN A 331 26.95 32.55 -2.27
N LEU A 332 27.15 33.69 -2.95
CA LEU A 332 27.41 33.72 -4.39
C LEU A 332 28.73 33.00 -4.74
N LYS A 333 29.78 33.22 -3.95
CA LYS A 333 31.07 32.53 -4.17
C LYS A 333 30.95 31.02 -3.98
N GLU A 334 30.25 30.58 -2.95
CA GLU A 334 29.94 29.15 -2.72
C GLU A 334 29.13 28.57 -3.89
N LEU A 335 28.11 29.29 -4.35
CA LEU A 335 27.29 28.88 -5.49
C LEU A 335 28.15 28.65 -6.74
N LEU A 336 28.98 29.62 -7.10
CA LEU A 336 29.89 29.52 -8.25
C LEU A 336 30.89 28.37 -8.08
N ARG A 337 31.49 28.21 -6.90
CA ARG A 337 32.45 27.14 -6.62
C ARG A 337 31.84 25.75 -6.78
N ASN A 338 30.64 25.54 -6.27
CA ASN A 338 29.97 24.23 -6.34
C ASN A 338 29.51 23.89 -7.76
N ILE A 339 29.11 24.88 -8.56
CA ILE A 339 28.73 24.63 -9.97
C ILE A 339 29.97 24.37 -10.84
N GLN A 340 31.10 25.01 -10.53
CA GLN A 340 32.36 24.84 -11.23
C GLN A 340 33.12 23.56 -10.84
N SER A 341 32.69 22.85 -9.78
CA SER A 341 33.31 21.59 -9.40
C SER A 341 33.00 20.49 -10.41
N ALA A 342 33.85 19.46 -10.47
CA ALA A 342 33.63 18.31 -11.33
C ALA A 342 32.36 17.53 -10.91
N ASP A 343 32.05 17.52 -9.61
CA ASP A 343 30.93 16.78 -9.03
C ASP A 343 29.57 17.22 -9.59
N TYR A 344 29.43 18.50 -9.98
CA TYR A 344 28.19 19.05 -10.55
C TYR A 344 27.76 18.37 -11.86
N ILE A 345 28.70 17.82 -12.63
CA ILE A 345 28.42 17.17 -13.91
C ILE A 345 27.76 15.80 -13.68
N ASP A 346 28.10 15.15 -12.58
CA ASP A 346 27.68 13.79 -12.24
C ASP A 346 26.41 13.75 -11.37
N THR A 347 25.93 14.90 -10.87
CA THR A 347 24.63 15.09 -10.21
C THR A 347 23.47 15.37 -11.18
#